data_AF-A0A317DKD0-F1
#
_entry.id   AF-A0A317DKD0-F1
#
_cell.length_a   1.000
_cell.length_b   1.000
_cell.length_c   1.000
_cell.angle_alpha   90.00
_cell.angle_beta   90.00
_cell.angle_gamma   90.00
#
_symmetry.space_group_name_H-M   'P 1'
#
loop_
_entity.id
_entity.type
_entity.pdbx_description
1 polymer ?
#
loop_
_entity_poly.entity_id
_entity_poly.type
_entity_poly.pdbx_seq_one_letter_code
_entity_poly.pdbx_strand_id
1 'polypeptide(L)'
;MTGGYEVHPPALRQGGSELAAVAEQVAAQWEALQARTAAMGDIFGDDDVGGLIGMSYQVAEEIAGECLRSVVEGLRGFGAGLGVMAERYDLAEQDNLANFSNLSW
;
A
#
# COMPACT_ATOMS: atom_id res chain seq x y z
N MET A 1 -25.86 -12.22 25.32
CA MET A 1 -24.88 -11.21 24.86
C MET A 1 -23.92 -11.89 23.90
N THR A 2 -24.20 -11.85 22.61
CA THR A 2 -23.26 -12.23 21.57
C THR A 2 -23.28 -11.08 20.58
N GLY A 3 -22.41 -10.09 20.81
CA GLY A 3 -22.13 -9.06 19.80
C GLY A 3 -21.42 -9.76 18.66
N GLY A 4 -22.19 -10.36 17.75
CA GLY A 4 -21.65 -10.94 16.53
C GLY A 4 -21.02 -9.80 15.74
N TYR A 5 -19.74 -9.95 15.39
CA TYR A 5 -19.11 -9.06 14.43
C TYR A 5 -19.85 -9.23 13.10
N GLU A 6 -20.71 -8.28 12.76
CA GLU A 6 -21.29 -8.18 11.43
C GLU A 6 -20.17 -7.71 10.50
N VAL A 7 -19.63 -8.63 9.71
CA VAL A 7 -18.60 -8.29 8.73
C VAL A 7 -19.29 -7.89 7.44
N HIS A 8 -18.87 -6.75 6.88
CA HIS A 8 -19.40 -6.23 5.62
C HIS A 8 -18.34 -6.37 4.51
N PRO A 9 -18.37 -7.46 3.71
CA PRO A 9 -17.45 -7.68 2.60
C PRO A 9 -17.32 -6.49 1.62
N PRO A 10 -18.40 -5.74 1.28
CA PRO A 10 -18.26 -4.55 0.45
C PRO A 10 -17.37 -3.47 1.06
N ALA A 11 -17.47 -3.24 2.37
CA ALA A 11 -16.63 -2.25 3.07
C ALA A 11 -15.16 -2.68 3.12
N LEU A 12 -14.90 -3.98 3.27
CA LEU A 12 -13.54 -4.53 3.20
C LEU A 12 -12.93 -4.35 1.81
N ARG A 13 -13.70 -4.64 0.74
CA ARG A 13 -13.26 -4.40 -0.64
C ARG A 13 -12.97 -2.92 -0.90
N GLN A 14 -13.86 -2.04 -0.43
CA GLN A 14 -13.66 -0.60 -0.57
C GLN A 14 -12.38 -0.16 0.14
N GLY A 15 -12.19 -0.50 1.41
CA GLY A 15 -10.98 -0.17 2.15
C GLY A 15 -9.72 -0.74 1.47
N GLY A 16 -9.81 -1.96 0.93
CA GLY A 16 -8.70 -2.54 0.16
C GLY A 16 -8.34 -1.74 -1.09
N SER A 17 -9.35 -1.27 -1.83
CA SER A 17 -9.14 -0.43 -3.02
C SER A 17 -8.60 0.97 -2.68
N GLU A 18 -9.04 1.54 -1.57
CA GLU A 18 -8.57 2.84 -1.09
C GLU A 18 -7.09 2.76 -0.66
N LEU A 19 -6.69 1.71 0.07
CA LEU A 19 -5.29 1.47 0.43
C LEU A 19 -4.40 1.29 -0.80
N ALA A 20 -4.87 0.54 -1.79
CA ALA A 20 -4.15 0.38 -3.06
C ALA A 20 -3.99 1.72 -3.79
N ALA A 21 -5.05 2.53 -3.85
CA ALA A 21 -5.00 3.85 -4.47
C ALA A 21 -4.01 4.80 -3.75
N VAL A 22 -3.98 4.79 -2.42
CA VAL A 22 -3.00 5.56 -1.65
C VAL A 22 -1.57 5.07 -1.90
N ALA A 23 -1.36 3.76 -1.98
CA ALA A 23 -0.04 3.19 -2.30
C ALA A 23 0.48 3.69 -3.66
N GLU A 24 -0.36 3.68 -4.69
CA GLU A 24 0.01 4.20 -6.01
C GLU A 24 0.26 5.71 -6.01
N GLN A 25 -0.52 6.48 -5.26
CA GLN A 25 -0.29 7.92 -5.12
C GLN A 25 1.05 8.24 -4.45
N VAL A 26 1.44 7.48 -3.44
CA VAL A 26 2.74 7.65 -2.77
C VAL A 26 3.88 7.28 -3.72
N ALA A 27 3.77 6.16 -4.43
CA ALA A 27 4.76 5.74 -5.41
C ALA A 27 4.97 6.80 -6.51
N ALA A 28 3.87 7.30 -7.09
CA ALA A 28 3.93 8.32 -8.13
C ALA A 28 4.52 9.65 -7.64
N GLN A 29 4.22 10.07 -6.40
CA GLN A 29 4.82 11.28 -5.82
C GLN A 29 6.32 11.13 -5.59
N TRP A 30 6.77 9.95 -5.15
CA TRP A 30 8.20 9.66 -4.98
C TRP A 30 8.95 9.64 -6.32
N GLU A 31 8.37 9.03 -7.36
CA GLU A 31 8.93 9.07 -8.72
C GLU A 31 9.00 10.51 -9.25
N ALA A 32 7.96 11.31 -9.05
CA ALA A 32 7.95 12.71 -9.47
C ALA A 32 9.00 13.55 -8.73
N LEU A 33 9.25 13.26 -7.44
CA LEU A 33 10.31 13.91 -6.68
C LEU A 33 11.70 13.56 -7.25
N GLN A 34 11.99 12.27 -7.44
CA GLN A 34 13.26 11.81 -8.03
C GLN A 34 13.50 12.41 -9.43
N ALA A 35 12.45 12.49 -10.25
CA ALA A 35 12.56 13.10 -11.58
C ALA A 35 12.91 14.60 -11.49
N ARG A 36 12.32 15.32 -10.53
CA ARG A 36 12.61 16.75 -10.32
C ARG A 36 14.03 16.96 -9.80
N THR A 37 14.50 16.13 -8.87
CA THR A 37 15.84 16.23 -8.31
C THR A 37 16.90 15.84 -9.33
N ALA A 38 16.69 14.77 -10.10
CA ALA A 38 17.57 14.39 -11.20
C ALA A 38 17.69 15.51 -12.26
N ALA A 39 16.60 16.23 -12.54
CA ALA A 39 16.60 17.35 -13.48
C ALA A 39 17.38 18.58 -13.00
N MET A 40 17.67 18.70 -11.69
CA MET A 40 18.52 19.77 -11.16
C MET A 40 20.00 19.55 -11.50
N GLY A 41 20.42 18.32 -11.81
CA GLY A 41 21.81 17.96 -12.07
C GLY A 41 22.69 18.05 -10.82
N ASP A 42 24.00 18.15 -11.03
CA ASP A 42 24.93 18.39 -9.93
C ASP A 42 24.87 19.86 -9.50
N ILE A 43 24.24 20.09 -8.35
CA ILE A 43 24.08 21.42 -7.74
C ILE A 43 25.07 21.66 -6.61
N PHE A 44 25.86 20.66 -6.22
CA PHE A 44 26.68 20.70 -5.02
C PHE A 44 28.10 21.22 -5.29
N GLY A 45 28.55 21.10 -6.55
CA GLY A 45 29.87 21.55 -6.98
C GLY A 45 30.92 20.45 -6.86
N ASP A 46 32.04 20.65 -7.57
CA ASP A 46 33.07 19.64 -7.79
C ASP A 46 34.27 19.77 -6.83
N ASP A 47 34.16 20.59 -5.79
CA ASP A 47 35.17 20.68 -4.74
C ASP A 47 34.96 19.61 -3.67
N ASP A 48 35.96 19.39 -2.80
CA ASP A 48 35.91 18.34 -1.77
C ASP A 48 34.66 18.47 -0.87
N VAL A 49 34.21 19.70 -0.61
CA VAL A 49 33.00 19.98 0.17
C VAL A 49 31.74 19.61 -0.62
N GLY A 50 31.63 20.06 -1.88
CA GLY A 50 30.53 19.71 -2.78
C GLY A 50 30.39 18.20 -2.98
N GLY A 51 31.51 17.49 -3.16
CA GLY A 51 31.53 16.03 -3.25
C GLY A 51 31.00 15.33 -1.99
N LEU A 52 31.38 15.79 -0.79
CA LEU A 52 30.87 15.27 0.49
C LEU A 52 29.35 15.50 0.65
N ILE A 53 28.86 16.68 0.22
CA ILE A 53 27.44 17.01 0.25
C ILE A 53 26.67 16.11 -0.73
N GLY A 54 27.18 15.95 -1.96
CA GLY A 54 26.59 15.08 -2.97
C GLY A 54 26.47 13.62 -2.52
N MET A 55 27.52 13.06 -1.91
CA MET A 55 27.45 11.72 -1.34
C MET A 55 26.43 11.62 -0.20
N SER A 56 26.40 12.60 0.70
CA SER A 56 25.44 12.62 1.81
C SER A 56 24.00 12.68 1.30
N TYR A 57 23.76 13.46 0.24
CA TYR A 57 22.47 13.55 -0.44
C TYR A 57 22.05 12.21 -1.03
N GLN A 58 22.94 11.54 -1.77
CA GLN A 58 22.66 10.23 -2.39
C GLN A 58 22.27 9.18 -1.35
N VAL A 59 23.00 9.10 -0.23
CA VAL A 59 22.67 8.17 0.87
C VAL A 59 21.32 8.50 1.49
N ALA A 60 21.01 9.79 1.70
CA ALA A 60 19.72 10.21 2.24
C ALA A 60 18.56 9.89 1.27
N GLU A 61 18.76 10.08 -0.03
CA GLU A 61 17.79 9.74 -1.07
C GLU A 61 17.53 8.23 -1.11
N GLU A 62 18.58 7.41 -1.04
CA GLU A 62 18.47 5.95 -1.00
C GLU A 62 17.64 5.47 0.19
N ILE A 63 17.98 5.94 1.41
CA ILE A 63 17.25 5.59 2.64
C ILE A 63 15.78 6.03 2.55
N ALA A 64 15.52 7.23 2.04
CA ALA A 64 14.15 7.71 1.84
C ALA A 64 13.38 6.82 0.85
N GLY A 65 14.03 6.41 -0.25
CA GLY A 65 13.45 5.52 -1.24
C GLY A 65 13.12 4.14 -0.69
N GLU A 66 13.99 3.58 0.15
CA GLU A 66 13.72 2.31 0.85
C GLU A 66 12.53 2.39 1.79
N CYS A 67 12.46 3.46 2.61
CA CYS A 67 11.36 3.68 3.53
C CYS A 67 10.03 3.79 2.79
N LEU A 68 9.99 4.59 1.72
CA LEU A 68 8.77 4.80 0.93
C LEU A 68 8.33 3.53 0.21
N ARG A 69 9.27 2.77 -0.35
CA ARG A 69 8.98 1.47 -0.97
C ARG A 69 8.36 0.51 0.04
N SER A 70 8.92 0.42 1.24
CA SER A 70 8.39 -0.42 2.32
C SER A 70 6.96 -0.02 2.71
N VAL A 71 6.67 1.28 2.80
CA VAL A 71 5.31 1.78 3.09
C VAL A 71 4.34 1.41 1.97
N VAL A 72 4.72 1.61 0.70
CA VAL A 72 3.90 1.28 -0.47
C VAL A 72 3.59 -0.22 -0.51
N GLU A 73 4.59 -1.07 -0.28
CA GLU A 73 4.42 -2.53 -0.21
C GLU A 73 3.50 -2.93 0.94
N GLY A 74 3.64 -2.30 2.11
CA GLY A 74 2.75 -2.52 3.25
C GLY A 74 1.30 -2.16 2.95
N LEU A 75 1.05 -1.00 2.34
CA LEU A 75 -0.29 -0.56 1.94
C LEU A 75 -0.93 -1.51 0.93
N ARG A 76 -0.16 -1.93 -0.10
CA ARG A 76 -0.62 -2.93 -1.08
C ARG A 76 -0.94 -4.27 -0.41
N GLY A 77 -0.07 -4.71 0.51
CA GLY A 77 -0.26 -5.95 1.26
C GLY A 77 -1.53 -5.94 2.11
N PHE A 78 -1.76 -4.86 2.86
CA PHE A 78 -2.99 -4.70 3.63
C PHE A 78 -4.23 -4.62 2.73
N GLY A 79 -4.14 -3.88 1.62
CA GLY A 79 -5.24 -3.78 0.66
C GLY A 79 -5.63 -5.14 0.06
N ALA A 80 -4.64 -5.93 -0.34
CA ALA A 80 -4.85 -7.30 -0.82
C ALA A 80 -5.43 -8.21 0.28
N GLY A 81 -4.94 -8.09 1.52
CA GLY A 81 -5.45 -8.83 2.67
C GLY A 81 -6.94 -8.58 2.92
N LEU A 82 -7.39 -7.32 2.85
CA LEU A 82 -8.81 -6.98 2.98
C LEU A 82 -9.67 -7.58 1.85
N GLY A 83 -9.15 -7.59 0.61
CA GLY A 83 -9.80 -8.25 -0.52
C GLY A 83 -10.00 -9.75 -0.29
N VAL A 84 -8.94 -10.44 0.17
CA VAL A 84 -9.00 -11.87 0.51
C VAL A 84 -9.97 -12.14 1.66
N MET A 85 -10.01 -11.27 2.68
CA MET A 85 -10.98 -11.41 3.77
C MET A 85 -12.41 -11.28 3.24
N ALA A 86 -12.70 -10.28 2.42
CA ALA A 86 -14.02 -10.08 1.84
C ALA A 86 -14.50 -11.30 1.04
N GLU A 87 -13.62 -11.88 0.22
CA GLU A 87 -13.91 -13.09 -0.55
C GLU A 87 -14.23 -14.29 0.35
N ARG A 88 -13.44 -14.50 1.41
CA ARG A 88 -13.67 -15.59 2.36
C ARG A 88 -15.01 -15.46 3.09
N TYR A 89 -15.42 -14.25 3.43
CA TYR A 89 -16.72 -14.01 4.06
C TYR A 89 -17.88 -14.26 3.10
N ASP A 90 -17.77 -13.82 1.83
CA ASP A 90 -18.79 -14.09 0.81
C ASP A 90 -18.95 -15.60 0.55
N LEU A 91 -17.85 -16.35 0.51
CA LEU A 91 -17.88 -17.81 0.36
C LEU A 91 -18.51 -18.51 1.57
N ALA A 92 -18.14 -18.10 2.79
CA ALA A 92 -18.72 -18.68 4.00
C ALA A 92 -20.24 -18.45 4.09
N GLU A 93 -20.72 -17.28 3.68
CA GLU A 93 -22.16 -16.99 3.65
C GLU A 93 -22.89 -17.81 2.58
N GLN A 94 -22.29 -17.97 1.39
CA GLN A 94 -22.85 -18.83 0.34
C GLN A 94 -22.97 -20.29 0.79
N ASP A 95 -21.94 -20.83 1.45
CA ASP A 95 -21.95 -22.19 1.99
C ASP A 95 -23.02 -22.36 3.08
N ASN A 96 -23.18 -21.36 3.96
CA ASN A 96 -24.22 -21.36 4.98
C ASN A 96 -25.62 -21.38 4.34
N LEU A 97 -25.88 -20.50 3.36
CA LEU A 97 -27.16 -20.44 2.65
C LEU A 97 -27.47 -21.75 1.92
N ALA A 98 -26.47 -22.36 1.27
CA ALA A 98 -26.63 -23.66 0.61
C ALA A 98 -26.99 -24.77 1.61
N ASN A 99 -26.31 -24.81 2.77
CA ASN A 99 -26.60 -25.78 3.82
C ASN A 99 -28.01 -25.59 4.42
N PHE A 100 -28.43 -24.35 4.68
CA PHE A 100 -29.79 -24.07 5.15
C PHE A 100 -30.85 -24.46 4.12
N SER A 101 -30.61 -24.20 2.84
CA SER A 101 -31.51 -24.61 1.74
C SER A 101 -31.68 -26.14 1.66
N ASN A 102 -30.61 -26.89 1.98
CA ASN A 102 -30.64 -28.35 2.00
C ASN A 102 -31.34 -28.92 3.27
N LEU A 103 -31.54 -28.11 4.31
CA LEU A 103 -32.17 -28.50 5.58
C LEU A 103 -33.64 -28.09 5.66
N SER A 104 -34.10 -27.17 4.81
CA SER A 104 -35.52 -26.86 4.66
C SER A 104 -36.20 -27.91 3.78
N TRP A 105 -36.84 -28.89 4.42
CA TRP A 105 -37.75 -29.86 3.78
C TRP A 105 -39.07 -29.19 3.35
#